data_AF-X0VKU9-F1
#
_entry.id   AF-X0VKU9-F1
#
_cell.length_a   1.000
_cell.length_b   1.000
_cell.length_c   1.000
_cell.angle_alpha   90.00
_cell.angle_beta   90.00
_cell.angle_gamma   90.00
#
_symmetry.space_group_name_H-M   'P 1'
#
loop_
_entity.id
_entity.type
_entity.pdbx_description
1 polymer ?
#
loop_
_entity_poly.entity_id
_entity_poly.type
_entity_poly.pdbx_seq_one_letter_code
_entity_poly.pdbx_strand_id
1 'polypeptide(L)'
;NSEWARDITAELYGGDREMRICQEMVLGIGGVRMLRALGLDPAVYHMNEGHSGFAAFERIRALREEHGLDFNEALEFVRFTNVFTTHTPVPAGIDTFQPDLMRVYLGHFAKLMGISIDVLLGFGRQNPRDKEEEFSMAVFALRVSNWNNGVSRLHGRVSRRMWHRIWPRTSEIDLPITHVTNGVHTPSWISEEMAGNYNRYLGPRWIEDPDNVKVWERVDMIPDTELWRTKDRARERLVTFTRRRVKKQLIKRGHSDRDVAIAA
;
A
#
# COMPACT_ATOMS: atom_id res chain seq x y z
N ASN A 1 8.05 8.33 -25.11
CA ASN A 1 8.19 6.94 -24.63
C ASN A 1 7.90 5.97 -25.76
N SER A 2 8.73 4.92 -25.88
CA SER A 2 8.47 3.77 -26.76
C SER A 2 7.15 3.08 -26.38
N GLU A 3 6.62 2.23 -27.26
CA GLU A 3 5.38 1.49 -27.03
C GLU A 3 5.46 0.63 -25.76
N TRP A 4 6.48 -0.24 -25.68
CA TRP A 4 6.79 -1.04 -24.48
C TRP A 4 6.84 -0.23 -23.18
N ALA A 5 7.40 0.98 -23.20
CA ALA A 5 7.50 1.80 -21.99
C ALA A 5 6.15 2.37 -21.54
N ARG A 6 5.17 2.52 -22.44
CA ARG A 6 3.80 2.94 -22.10
C ARG A 6 3.04 1.81 -21.41
N ASP A 7 3.33 0.56 -21.79
CA ASP A 7 2.67 -0.63 -21.25
C ASP A 7 2.93 -0.82 -19.76
N ILE A 8 4.06 -0.33 -19.25
CA ILE A 8 4.39 -0.31 -17.81
C ILE A 8 3.23 0.30 -16.99
N THR A 9 2.60 1.35 -17.50
CA THR A 9 1.51 2.06 -16.80
C THR A 9 0.12 1.76 -17.36
N ALA A 10 -0.01 0.77 -18.26
CA ALA A 10 -1.28 0.49 -18.95
C ALA A 10 -2.28 -0.29 -18.10
N GLU A 11 -1.80 -1.21 -17.25
CA GLU A 11 -2.66 -2.09 -16.44
C GLU A 11 -2.16 -2.19 -14.99
N LEU A 12 -3.10 -2.10 -14.05
CA LEU A 12 -2.83 -2.30 -12.62
C LEU A 12 -2.76 -3.80 -12.32
N TYR A 13 -1.65 -4.25 -11.72
CA TYR A 13 -1.37 -5.68 -11.43
C TYR A 13 -1.32 -6.59 -12.67
N GLY A 14 -1.04 -6.01 -13.85
CA GLY A 14 -0.86 -6.75 -15.10
C GLY A 14 0.59 -7.14 -15.38
N GLY A 15 0.76 -7.90 -16.47
CA GLY A 15 2.07 -8.32 -16.98
C GLY A 15 2.69 -9.51 -16.27
N ASP A 16 3.95 -9.79 -16.62
CA ASP A 16 4.77 -10.83 -16.01
C ASP A 16 5.67 -10.27 -14.89
N ARG A 17 6.54 -11.11 -14.32
CA ARG A 17 7.45 -10.69 -13.24
C ARG A 17 8.41 -9.58 -13.66
N GLU A 18 8.80 -9.53 -14.92
CA GLU A 18 9.68 -8.49 -15.45
C GLU A 18 8.94 -7.15 -15.55
N MET A 19 7.70 -7.17 -16.07
CA MET A 19 6.82 -6.01 -16.09
C MET A 19 6.56 -5.48 -14.68
N ARG A 20 6.35 -6.37 -13.70
CA ARG A 20 6.18 -5.99 -12.29
C ARG A 20 7.41 -5.26 -11.73
N ILE A 21 8.63 -5.73 -12.01
CA ILE A 21 9.85 -5.01 -11.61
C ILE A 21 9.88 -3.62 -12.25
N CYS A 22 9.56 -3.51 -13.54
CA CYS A 22 9.54 -2.22 -14.24
C CYS A 22 8.51 -1.26 -13.62
N GLN A 23 7.31 -1.75 -13.29
CA GLN A 23 6.26 -0.99 -12.60
C GLN A 23 6.73 -0.49 -11.24
N GLU A 24 7.32 -1.36 -10.43
CA GLU A 24 7.83 -1.01 -9.10
C GLU A 24 9.01 -0.03 -9.16
N MET A 25 9.89 -0.15 -10.16
CA MET A 25 10.95 0.82 -10.41
C MET A 25 10.40 2.20 -10.77
N VAL A 26 9.40 2.26 -11.67
CA VAL A 26 8.75 3.53 -12.02
C VAL A 26 8.06 4.14 -10.80
N LEU A 27 7.37 3.33 -9.99
CA LEU A 27 6.73 3.80 -8.76
C LEU A 27 7.76 4.32 -7.73
N GLY A 28 8.77 3.53 -7.40
CA GLY A 28 9.74 3.86 -6.36
C GLY A 28 10.78 4.88 -6.79
N ILE A 29 11.59 4.55 -7.81
CA ILE A 29 12.66 5.42 -8.32
C ILE A 29 12.04 6.66 -8.98
N GLY A 30 11.07 6.45 -9.87
CA GLY A 30 10.39 7.54 -10.55
C GLY A 30 9.67 8.46 -9.57
N GLY A 31 9.04 7.91 -8.52
CA GLY A 31 8.42 8.70 -7.46
C GLY A 31 9.40 9.63 -6.74
N VAL A 32 10.55 9.12 -6.30
CA VAL A 32 11.59 9.94 -5.63
C VAL A 32 12.12 11.02 -6.58
N ARG A 33 12.41 10.66 -7.84
CA ARG A 33 12.91 11.63 -8.84
C ARG A 33 11.88 12.69 -9.19
N MET A 34 10.60 12.32 -9.25
CA MET A 34 9.50 13.26 -9.48
C MET A 34 9.43 14.28 -8.34
N LEU A 35 9.48 13.85 -7.08
CA LEU A 35 9.47 14.76 -5.93
C LEU A 35 10.63 15.77 -6.00
N ARG A 36 11.84 15.29 -6.32
CA ARG A 36 13.01 16.17 -6.53
C ARG A 36 12.82 17.16 -7.68
N ALA A 37 12.30 16.70 -8.81
CA ALA A 37 12.04 17.56 -9.96
C ALA A 37 11.00 18.66 -9.63
N LEU A 38 10.10 18.40 -8.68
CA LEU A 38 9.15 19.38 -8.14
C LEU A 38 9.77 20.29 -7.06
N GLY A 39 11.04 20.12 -6.71
CA GLY A 39 11.72 20.86 -5.65
C GLY A 39 11.26 20.47 -4.24
N LEU A 40 10.68 19.27 -4.08
CA LEU A 40 10.23 18.75 -2.79
C LEU A 40 11.32 17.89 -2.15
N ASP A 41 11.59 18.14 -0.86
CA ASP A 41 12.50 17.35 -0.04
C ASP A 41 11.77 16.77 1.19
N PRO A 42 11.07 15.62 1.04
CA PRO A 42 10.36 15.00 2.14
C PRO A 42 11.32 14.47 3.22
N ALA A 43 11.06 14.84 4.47
CA ALA A 43 11.81 14.32 5.62
C ALA A 43 11.56 12.82 5.87
N VAL A 44 10.39 12.30 5.46
CA VAL A 44 9.97 10.91 5.67
C VAL A 44 9.38 10.34 4.39
N TYR A 45 9.75 9.11 4.08
CA TYR A 45 9.19 8.33 2.98
C TYR A 45 8.41 7.15 3.55
N HIS A 46 7.14 7.05 3.19
CA HIS A 46 6.26 5.96 3.62
C HIS A 46 6.04 4.99 2.47
N MET A 47 6.63 3.81 2.60
CA MET A 47 6.45 2.68 1.70
C MET A 47 5.22 1.88 2.10
N ASN A 48 4.20 1.91 1.24
CA ASN A 48 3.01 1.09 1.38
C ASN A 48 3.20 -0.21 0.60
N GLU A 49 3.43 -1.30 1.33
CA GLU A 49 3.80 -2.62 0.82
C GLU A 49 5.11 -2.64 0.01
N GLY A 50 5.64 -3.85 -0.25
CA GLY A 50 6.96 -4.06 -0.85
C GLY A 50 7.16 -3.37 -2.20
N HIS A 51 6.11 -3.17 -3.00
CA HIS A 51 6.18 -2.59 -4.35
C HIS A 51 6.82 -1.20 -4.41
N SER A 52 6.78 -0.46 -3.31
CA SER A 52 7.38 0.88 -3.20
C SER A 52 8.83 0.86 -2.73
N GLY A 53 9.39 -0.32 -2.43
CA GLY A 53 10.74 -0.51 -1.89
C GLY A 53 11.83 0.13 -2.75
N PHE A 54 11.62 0.22 -4.07
CA PHE A 54 12.56 0.86 -4.99
C PHE A 54 12.84 2.34 -4.68
N ALA A 55 11.95 3.01 -3.93
CA ALA A 55 12.20 4.35 -3.42
C ALA A 55 13.47 4.40 -2.56
N ALA A 56 13.71 3.39 -1.71
CA ALA A 56 14.90 3.36 -0.86
C ALA A 56 16.20 3.28 -1.68
N PHE A 57 16.23 2.58 -2.82
CA PHE A 57 17.42 2.55 -3.69
C PHE A 57 17.77 3.94 -4.22
N GLU A 58 16.78 4.66 -4.76
CA GLU A 58 17.01 5.99 -5.33
C GLU A 58 17.43 7.00 -4.25
N ARG A 59 16.90 6.85 -3.03
CA ARG A 59 17.32 7.66 -1.87
C ARG A 59 18.77 7.40 -1.49
N ILE A 60 19.18 6.13 -1.35
CA ILE A 60 20.58 5.77 -1.06
C ILE A 60 21.49 6.29 -2.16
N ARG A 61 21.20 5.98 -3.43
CA ARG A 61 21.97 6.42 -4.61
C ARG A 61 22.25 7.92 -4.58
N ALA A 62 21.20 8.70 -4.32
CA ALA A 62 21.31 10.14 -4.37
C ALA A 62 22.01 10.75 -3.16
N LEU A 63 21.85 10.19 -1.96
CA LEU A 63 22.65 10.61 -0.81
C LEU A 63 24.15 10.42 -1.06
N ARG A 64 24.52 9.32 -1.73
CA ARG A 64 25.91 9.08 -2.11
C ARG A 64 26.41 10.08 -3.17
N GLU A 65 25.59 10.39 -4.18
CA GLU A 65 25.98 11.31 -5.25
C GLU A 65 26.02 12.77 -4.79
N GLU A 66 25.02 13.21 -4.02
CA GLU A 66 24.81 14.61 -3.64
C GLU A 66 25.61 14.99 -2.39
N HIS A 67 25.79 14.06 -1.45
CA HIS A 67 26.45 14.30 -0.17
C HIS A 67 27.75 13.51 0.03
N GLY A 68 28.14 12.66 -0.93
CA GLY A 68 29.38 11.90 -0.85
C GLY A 68 29.39 10.80 0.22
N LEU A 69 28.22 10.44 0.77
CA LEU A 69 28.10 9.41 1.80
C LEU A 69 28.54 8.05 1.28
N ASP A 70 29.08 7.22 2.17
CA ASP A 70 29.24 5.80 1.88
C ASP A 70 27.88 5.07 1.92
N PHE A 71 27.87 3.79 1.52
CA PHE A 71 26.63 3.01 1.49
C PHE A 71 25.99 2.86 2.88
N ASN A 72 26.79 2.63 3.93
CA ASN A 72 26.29 2.37 5.26
C ASN A 72 25.74 3.66 5.89
N GLU A 73 26.43 4.79 5.70
CA GLU A 73 25.96 6.11 6.13
C GLU A 73 24.63 6.46 5.46
N ALA A 74 24.53 6.31 4.14
CA ALA A 74 23.30 6.54 3.40
C ALA A 74 22.18 5.57 3.81
N LEU A 75 22.50 4.29 4.04
CA LEU A 75 21.54 3.29 4.49
C LEU A 75 20.98 3.62 5.87
N GLU A 76 21.81 4.04 6.83
CA GLU A 76 21.35 4.42 8.17
C GLU A 76 20.43 5.65 8.13
N PHE A 77 20.78 6.65 7.32
CA PHE A 77 19.90 7.81 7.10
C PHE A 77 18.55 7.38 6.50
N VAL A 78 18.58 6.55 5.46
CA VAL A 78 17.38 6.06 4.78
C VAL A 78 16.51 5.22 5.71
N ARG A 79 17.10 4.34 6.52
CA ARG A 79 16.41 3.56 7.55
C ARG A 79 15.68 4.44 8.55
N PHE A 80 16.35 5.47 9.05
CA PHE A 80 15.78 6.38 10.04
C PHE A 80 14.59 7.18 9.50
N THR A 81 14.60 7.47 8.21
CA THR A 81 13.61 8.31 7.52
C THR A 81 12.62 7.52 6.66
N ASN A 82 12.63 6.19 6.76
CA ASN A 82 11.68 5.29 6.09
C ASN A 82 10.67 4.71 7.08
N VAL A 83 9.41 4.72 6.64
CA VAL A 83 8.30 3.99 7.25
C VAL A 83 7.85 2.92 6.26
N PHE A 84 7.63 1.70 6.73
CA PHE A 84 7.09 0.61 5.94
C PHE A 84 5.83 0.05 6.60
N THR A 85 4.74 0.00 5.84
CA THR A 85 3.52 -0.70 6.24
C THR A 85 3.33 -1.93 5.37
N THR A 86 3.17 -3.09 6.01
CA THR A 86 2.75 -4.32 5.33
C THR A 86 1.25 -4.54 5.50
N HIS A 87 0.59 -4.88 4.40
CA HIS A 87 -0.85 -5.11 4.31
C HIS A 87 -1.19 -6.59 4.12
N THR A 88 -0.22 -7.38 3.61
CA THR A 88 -0.42 -8.78 3.28
C THR A 88 -0.19 -9.70 4.50
N PRO A 89 -1.18 -10.49 4.94
CA PRO A 89 -1.05 -11.35 6.12
C PRO A 89 -0.48 -12.74 5.84
N VAL A 90 -0.13 -13.04 4.57
CA VAL A 90 0.33 -14.36 4.13
C VAL A 90 1.48 -14.26 3.13
N PRO A 91 2.52 -15.12 3.21
CA PRO A 91 3.66 -15.05 2.30
C PRO A 91 3.30 -15.18 0.82
N ALA A 92 2.27 -15.96 0.48
CA ALA A 92 1.84 -16.20 -0.89
C ALA A 92 1.30 -14.95 -1.62
N GLY A 93 0.95 -13.89 -0.89
CA GLY A 93 0.50 -12.62 -1.47
C GLY A 93 1.62 -11.59 -1.63
N ILE A 94 2.89 -12.00 -1.47
CA ILE A 94 4.04 -11.11 -1.52
C ILE A 94 4.86 -11.46 -2.75
N ASP A 95 5.11 -10.45 -3.59
CA ASP A 95 5.91 -10.63 -4.79
C ASP A 95 7.36 -11.01 -4.42
N THR A 96 7.83 -12.08 -5.06
CA THR A 96 9.20 -12.56 -5.00
C THR A 96 9.77 -12.71 -6.40
N PHE A 97 11.05 -12.38 -6.55
CA PHE A 97 11.72 -12.31 -7.84
C PHE A 97 12.93 -13.23 -7.88
N GLN A 98 13.08 -13.92 -9.01
CA GLN A 98 14.22 -14.82 -9.21
C GLN A 98 15.54 -14.03 -9.15
N PRO A 99 16.59 -14.53 -8.48
CA PRO A 99 17.84 -13.79 -8.30
C PRO A 99 18.47 -13.33 -9.61
N ASP A 100 18.44 -14.16 -10.65
CA ASP A 100 19.01 -13.83 -11.96
C ASP A 100 18.27 -12.68 -12.65
N LEU A 101 16.95 -12.63 -12.55
CA LEU A 101 16.16 -11.52 -13.06
C LEU A 101 16.54 -10.22 -12.31
N MET A 102 16.66 -10.29 -10.98
CA MET A 102 17.08 -9.14 -10.19
C MET A 102 18.51 -8.69 -10.49
N ARG A 103 19.43 -9.59 -10.85
CA ARG A 103 20.80 -9.20 -11.26
C ARG A 103 20.80 -8.34 -12.51
N VAL A 104 19.94 -8.64 -13.48
CA VAL A 104 19.80 -7.86 -14.72
C VAL A 104 19.37 -6.43 -14.40
N TYR A 105 18.35 -6.27 -13.56
CA TYR A 105 17.76 -4.96 -13.24
C TYR A 105 18.54 -4.17 -12.19
N LEU A 106 19.07 -4.83 -11.16
CA LEU A 106 19.72 -4.18 -10.02
C LEU A 106 21.24 -4.05 -10.14
N GLY A 107 21.88 -4.73 -11.09
CA GLY A 107 23.34 -4.76 -11.20
C GLY A 107 23.97 -3.36 -11.36
N HIS A 108 23.33 -2.48 -12.14
CA HIS A 108 23.77 -1.09 -12.27
C HIS A 108 23.54 -0.29 -10.97
N PHE A 109 22.39 -0.46 -10.32
CA PHE A 109 22.07 0.21 -9.06
C PHE A 109 23.02 -0.20 -7.93
N ALA A 110 23.39 -1.47 -7.83
CA ALA A 110 24.37 -1.94 -6.85
C ALA A 110 25.70 -1.18 -6.99
N LYS A 111 26.19 -0.99 -8.23
CA LYS A 111 27.39 -0.19 -8.51
C LYS A 111 27.23 1.27 -8.09
N LEU A 112 26.10 1.90 -8.42
CA LEU A 112 25.80 3.27 -8.00
C LEU A 112 25.66 3.41 -6.48
N MET A 113 25.28 2.35 -5.78
CA MET A 113 25.24 2.27 -4.32
C MET A 113 26.58 1.90 -3.69
N GLY A 114 27.60 1.52 -4.50
CA GLY A 114 28.95 1.24 -4.02
C GLY A 114 29.09 -0.13 -3.36
N ILE A 115 28.18 -1.05 -3.66
CA ILE A 115 28.14 -2.41 -3.12
C ILE A 115 28.08 -3.45 -4.23
N SER A 116 28.41 -4.71 -3.91
CA SER A 116 28.21 -5.81 -4.85
C SER A 116 26.74 -6.15 -5.01
N ILE A 117 26.38 -6.71 -6.16
CA ILE A 117 25.02 -7.21 -6.41
C ILE A 117 24.62 -8.29 -5.39
N ASP A 118 25.55 -9.14 -4.93
CA ASP A 118 25.24 -10.16 -3.93
C ASP A 118 24.91 -9.57 -2.55
N VAL A 119 25.59 -8.47 -2.17
CA VAL A 119 25.22 -7.72 -0.95
C VAL A 119 23.81 -7.19 -1.09
N LEU A 120 23.48 -6.59 -2.24
CA LEU A 120 22.16 -6.04 -2.50
C LEU A 120 21.06 -7.11 -2.45
N LEU A 121 21.27 -8.24 -3.12
CA LEU A 121 20.34 -9.37 -3.10
C LEU A 121 20.13 -9.91 -1.68
N GLY A 122 21.17 -9.88 -0.84
CA GLY A 122 21.08 -10.22 0.58
C GLY A 122 20.06 -9.39 1.36
N PHE A 123 19.81 -8.13 0.98
CA PHE A 123 18.78 -7.31 1.62
C PHE A 123 17.36 -7.78 1.29
N GLY A 124 17.13 -8.40 0.14
CA GLY A 124 15.82 -8.96 -0.22
C GLY A 124 15.56 -10.36 0.31
N ARG A 125 16.50 -10.96 1.07
CA ARG A 125 16.42 -12.35 1.54
C ARG A 125 16.17 -12.44 3.03
N GLN A 126 15.35 -13.40 3.45
CA GLN A 126 15.17 -13.69 4.86
C GLN A 126 16.46 -14.29 5.43
N ASN A 127 17.11 -15.18 4.67
CA ASN A 127 18.46 -15.67 4.93
C ASN A 127 19.46 -15.10 3.90
N PRO A 128 20.21 -14.04 4.23
CA PRO A 128 21.18 -13.44 3.30
C PRO A 128 22.27 -14.40 2.78
N ARG A 129 22.47 -15.55 3.43
CA ARG A 129 23.45 -16.57 3.02
C ARG A 129 22.91 -17.57 2.02
N ASP A 130 21.59 -17.67 1.87
CA ASP A 130 20.96 -18.53 0.87
C ASP A 130 21.01 -17.84 -0.49
N LYS A 131 21.87 -18.32 -1.40
CA LYS A 131 22.06 -17.69 -2.71
C LYS A 131 20.93 -17.97 -3.70
N GLU A 132 20.12 -18.98 -3.41
CA GLU A 132 18.99 -19.40 -4.25
C GLU A 132 17.66 -18.80 -3.78
N GLU A 133 17.61 -18.24 -2.56
CA GLU A 133 16.43 -17.56 -2.05
C GLU A 133 16.04 -16.38 -2.97
N GLU A 134 14.78 -16.40 -3.43
CA GLU A 134 14.18 -15.34 -4.24
C GLU A 134 14.22 -14.00 -3.49
N PHE A 135 14.37 -12.92 -4.24
CA PHE A 135 14.37 -11.58 -3.70
C PHE A 135 12.94 -11.15 -3.36
N SER A 136 12.67 -10.89 -2.10
CA SER A 136 11.42 -10.31 -1.63
C SER A 136 11.57 -8.80 -1.42
N MET A 137 10.74 -8.03 -2.12
CA MET A 137 10.69 -6.58 -1.94
C MET A 137 10.17 -6.17 -0.55
N ALA A 138 9.31 -6.99 0.06
CA ALA A 138 8.87 -6.76 1.43
C ALA A 138 10.00 -6.97 2.44
N VAL A 139 10.83 -8.01 2.26
CA VAL A 139 12.02 -8.23 3.11
C VAL A 139 13.01 -7.07 2.95
N PHE A 140 13.22 -6.63 1.71
CA PHE A 140 14.04 -5.45 1.43
C PHE A 140 13.51 -4.22 2.17
N ALA A 141 12.23 -3.89 2.01
CA ALA A 141 11.57 -2.75 2.65
C ALA A 141 11.68 -2.80 4.18
N LEU A 142 11.49 -3.98 4.80
CA LEU A 142 11.66 -4.21 6.23
C LEU A 142 13.10 -3.92 6.71
N ARG A 143 14.12 -4.32 5.92
CA ARG A 143 15.53 -4.11 6.29
C ARG A 143 16.02 -2.68 6.09
N VAL A 144 15.36 -1.90 5.24
CA VAL A 144 15.71 -0.50 4.93
C VAL A 144 14.77 0.50 5.60
N SER A 145 13.99 0.08 6.59
CA SER A 145 13.08 0.93 7.37
C SER A 145 13.21 0.65 8.86
N ASN A 146 13.24 1.70 9.67
CA ASN A 146 13.22 1.56 11.14
C ASN A 146 11.80 1.53 11.70
N TRP A 147 10.83 2.13 10.99
CA TRP A 147 9.43 2.13 11.39
C TRP A 147 8.65 1.13 10.54
N ASN A 148 8.35 -0.04 11.13
CA ASN A 148 7.57 -1.07 10.44
C ASN A 148 6.25 -1.29 11.18
N ASN A 149 5.14 -1.38 10.45
CA ASN A 149 3.83 -1.65 11.07
C ASN A 149 2.94 -2.54 10.21
N GLY A 150 2.11 -3.33 10.90
CA GLY A 150 0.90 -3.91 10.31
C GLY A 150 -0.28 -2.95 10.37
N VAL A 151 -1.39 -3.34 9.75
CA VAL A 151 -2.61 -2.52 9.60
C VAL A 151 -3.70 -2.77 10.65
N SER A 152 -3.40 -3.61 11.64
CA SER A 152 -4.23 -3.86 12.82
C SER A 152 -3.40 -4.52 13.91
N ARG A 153 -3.90 -4.53 15.15
CA ARG A 153 -3.22 -5.19 16.28
C ARG A 153 -2.96 -6.68 16.03
N LEU A 154 -3.94 -7.37 15.45
CA LEU A 154 -3.80 -8.78 15.07
C LEU A 154 -2.80 -8.92 13.92
N HIS A 155 -2.87 -8.04 12.92
CA HIS A 155 -1.95 -8.06 11.79
C HIS A 155 -0.50 -7.90 12.23
N GLY A 156 -0.20 -6.96 13.14
CA GLY A 156 1.15 -6.80 13.69
C GLY A 156 1.70 -8.10 14.31
N ARG A 157 0.87 -8.85 15.04
CA ARG A 157 1.26 -10.18 15.58
C ARG A 157 1.51 -11.20 14.46
N VAL A 158 0.63 -11.27 13.46
CA VAL A 158 0.80 -12.18 12.31
C VAL A 158 2.07 -11.84 11.53
N SER A 159 2.34 -10.57 11.26
CA SER A 159 3.53 -10.10 10.54
C SER A 159 4.83 -10.43 11.30
N ARG A 160 4.86 -10.29 12.63
CA ARG A 160 6.03 -10.70 13.44
C ARG A 160 6.35 -12.18 13.27
N ARG A 161 5.34 -13.06 13.33
CA ARG A 161 5.54 -14.49 13.08
C ARG A 161 6.02 -14.78 11.67
N MET A 162 5.40 -14.14 10.70
CA MET A 162 5.72 -14.32 9.28
C MET A 162 7.19 -13.96 8.98
N TRP A 163 7.69 -12.89 9.60
CA TRP A 163 9.01 -12.33 9.31
C TRP A 163 10.09 -12.66 10.35
N HIS A 164 9.83 -13.57 11.28
CA HIS A 164 10.77 -13.93 12.34
C HIS A 164 12.15 -14.37 11.80
N ARG A 165 12.20 -15.01 10.63
CA ARG A 165 13.48 -15.45 10.02
C ARG A 165 14.41 -14.30 9.64
N ILE A 166 13.91 -13.08 9.48
CA ILE A 166 14.74 -11.88 9.23
C ILE A 166 15.59 -11.54 10.46
N TRP A 167 15.07 -11.81 11.66
CA TRP A 167 15.70 -11.55 12.96
C TRP A 167 15.70 -12.82 13.83
N PRO A 168 16.40 -13.90 13.43
CA PRO A 168 16.25 -15.23 14.01
C PRO A 168 16.71 -15.35 15.47
N ARG A 169 17.41 -14.33 15.99
CA ARG A 169 17.91 -14.25 17.37
C ARG A 169 17.08 -13.33 18.26
N THR A 170 16.02 -12.72 17.72
CA THR A 170 15.15 -11.78 18.44
C THR A 170 13.85 -12.48 18.77
N SER A 171 13.38 -12.35 20.00
CA SER A 171 12.08 -12.89 20.41
C SER A 171 10.95 -12.27 19.59
N GLU A 172 9.89 -13.03 19.31
CA GLU A 172 8.75 -12.54 18.53
C GLU A 172 8.17 -11.23 19.09
N ILE A 173 8.14 -11.07 20.42
CA ILE A 173 7.61 -9.86 21.07
C ILE A 173 8.47 -8.61 20.85
N ASP A 174 9.76 -8.79 20.58
CA ASP A 174 10.76 -7.74 20.43
C ASP A 174 11.03 -7.42 18.95
N LEU A 175 10.38 -8.14 18.02
CA LEU A 175 10.53 -7.85 16.59
C LEU A 175 9.97 -6.45 16.28
N PRO A 176 10.70 -5.64 15.49
CA PRO A 176 10.45 -4.20 15.30
C PRO A 176 9.28 -3.92 14.33
N ILE A 177 8.20 -4.70 14.42
CA ILE A 177 6.97 -4.52 13.65
C ILE A 177 5.87 -4.16 14.62
N THR A 178 5.27 -2.99 14.49
CA THR A 178 4.18 -2.49 15.34
C THR A 178 2.83 -2.65 14.64
N HIS A 179 1.85 -1.83 14.99
CA HIS A 179 0.60 -1.74 14.25
C HIS A 179 0.05 -0.31 14.28
N VAL A 180 -0.59 0.08 13.18
CA VAL A 180 -1.47 1.24 13.07
C VAL A 180 -2.76 0.71 12.48
N THR A 181 -3.86 0.79 13.23
CA THR A 181 -5.14 0.24 12.77
C THR A 181 -5.68 1.11 11.62
N ASN A 182 -6.01 0.49 10.48
CA ASN A 182 -6.59 1.21 9.36
C ASN A 182 -7.86 1.97 9.75
N GLY A 183 -8.03 3.15 9.16
CA GLY A 183 -9.23 3.96 9.25
C GLY A 183 -9.86 4.17 7.88
N VAL A 184 -11.03 4.79 7.88
CA VAL A 184 -11.71 5.26 6.67
C VAL A 184 -12.03 6.74 6.82
N HIS A 185 -12.10 7.46 5.71
CA HIS A 185 -12.56 8.85 5.72
C HIS A 185 -14.09 8.88 5.90
N THR A 186 -14.57 8.98 7.14
CA THR A 186 -15.99 8.86 7.50
C THR A 186 -16.93 9.67 6.59
N PRO A 187 -16.66 10.95 6.25
CA PRO A 187 -17.54 11.72 5.38
C PRO A 187 -17.71 11.14 3.96
N SER A 188 -16.70 10.45 3.42
CA SER A 188 -16.80 9.78 2.12
C SER A 188 -17.52 8.43 2.19
N TRP A 189 -17.53 7.79 3.36
CA TRP A 189 -18.06 6.44 3.54
C TRP A 189 -19.48 6.40 4.12
N ILE A 190 -20.07 7.56 4.40
CA ILE A 190 -21.41 7.67 4.93
C ILE A 190 -22.34 8.34 3.93
N SER A 191 -23.61 7.92 3.90
CA SER A 191 -24.61 8.57 3.06
C SER A 191 -25.02 9.92 3.64
N GLU A 192 -25.42 10.84 2.77
CA GLU A 192 -25.92 12.16 3.16
C GLU A 192 -27.07 12.09 4.18
N GLU A 193 -27.98 11.12 4.03
CA GLU A 193 -29.08 10.93 4.98
C GLU A 193 -28.60 10.50 6.37
N MET A 194 -27.58 9.64 6.44
CA MET A 194 -27.05 9.21 7.73
C MET A 194 -26.21 10.33 8.36
N ALA A 195 -25.44 11.08 7.55
CA ALA A 195 -24.81 12.31 8.00
C ALA A 195 -25.83 13.32 8.53
N GLY A 196 -27.01 13.41 7.92
CA GLY A 196 -28.14 14.21 8.41
C GLY A 196 -28.63 13.78 9.79
N ASN A 197 -28.74 12.46 10.02
CA ASN A 197 -29.05 11.93 11.36
C ASN A 197 -27.93 12.28 12.35
N TYR A 198 -26.67 12.08 12.00
CA TYR A 198 -25.55 12.41 12.89
C TYR A 198 -25.50 13.90 13.22
N ASN A 199 -25.72 14.78 12.25
CA ASN A 199 -25.81 16.21 12.49
C ASN A 199 -26.94 16.56 13.46
N ARG A 200 -28.10 15.91 13.36
CA ARG A 200 -29.25 16.16 14.23
C ARG A 200 -29.03 15.69 15.67
N TYR A 201 -28.47 14.49 15.86
CA TYR A 201 -28.42 13.85 17.18
C TYR A 201 -27.05 13.97 17.87
N LEU A 202 -25.95 13.95 17.10
CA LEU A 202 -24.58 14.09 17.61
C LEU A 202 -24.08 15.55 17.48
N GLY A 203 -24.71 16.38 16.64
CA GLY A 203 -24.22 17.73 16.33
C GLY A 203 -22.96 17.71 15.46
N PRO A 204 -22.47 18.84 14.95
CA PRO A 204 -21.45 18.89 13.89
C PRO A 204 -20.10 18.26 14.27
N ARG A 205 -19.81 18.12 15.58
CA ARG A 205 -18.53 17.59 16.08
C ARG A 205 -18.22 16.15 15.70
N TRP A 206 -19.18 15.35 15.23
CA TRP A 206 -18.88 14.00 14.75
C TRP A 206 -17.94 13.99 13.53
N ILE A 207 -17.89 15.10 12.78
CA ILE A 207 -16.98 15.30 11.64
C ILE A 207 -15.63 15.84 12.12
N GLU A 208 -15.65 16.83 13.01
CA GLU A 208 -14.45 17.56 13.48
C GLU A 208 -13.60 16.74 14.45
N ASP A 209 -14.25 15.87 15.23
CA ASP A 209 -13.64 15.08 16.31
C ASP A 209 -14.18 13.64 16.27
N PRO A 210 -13.83 12.87 15.22
CA PRO A 210 -14.46 11.59 14.90
C PRO A 210 -14.08 10.46 15.88
N ASP A 211 -13.08 10.63 16.73
CA ASP A 211 -12.67 9.67 17.76
C ASP A 211 -13.20 10.02 19.17
N ASN A 212 -14.02 11.07 19.30
CA ASN A 212 -14.59 11.47 20.58
C ASN A 212 -15.72 10.55 21.06
N VAL A 213 -15.41 9.74 22.07
CA VAL A 213 -16.36 8.79 22.68
C VAL A 213 -17.66 9.45 23.11
N LYS A 214 -17.60 10.64 23.74
CA LYS A 214 -18.81 11.34 24.23
C LYS A 214 -19.70 11.84 23.09
N VAL A 215 -19.12 12.12 21.93
CA VAL A 215 -19.91 12.46 20.74
C VAL A 215 -20.69 11.23 20.29
N TRP A 216 -20.03 10.08 20.21
CA TRP A 216 -20.62 8.83 19.73
C TRP A 216 -21.57 8.15 20.71
N GLU A 217 -21.48 8.38 22.03
CA GLU A 217 -22.48 7.92 23.01
C GLU A 217 -23.89 8.44 22.70
N ARG A 218 -24.02 9.57 21.99
CA ARG A 218 -25.31 10.12 21.56
C ARG A 218 -25.91 9.41 20.35
N VAL A 219 -25.21 8.45 19.74
CA VAL A 219 -25.74 7.68 18.62
C VAL A 219 -26.98 6.87 19.02
N ASP A 220 -27.06 6.44 20.27
CA ASP A 220 -28.19 5.71 20.84
C ASP A 220 -29.46 6.59 20.97
N MET A 221 -29.32 7.92 20.82
CA MET A 221 -30.45 8.84 20.79
C MET A 221 -31.15 8.89 19.43
N ILE A 222 -30.56 8.32 18.37
CA ILE A 222 -31.17 8.27 17.05
C ILE A 222 -32.32 7.25 17.09
N PRO A 223 -33.58 7.64 16.82
CA PRO A 223 -34.69 6.70 16.83
C PRO A 223 -34.49 5.59 15.79
N ASP A 224 -34.80 4.34 16.18
CA ASP A 224 -34.75 3.17 15.28
C ASP A 224 -35.51 3.40 13.97
N THR A 225 -36.64 4.12 14.03
CA THR A 225 -37.44 4.46 12.84
C THR A 225 -36.69 5.38 11.86
N GLU A 226 -35.82 6.27 12.34
CA GLU A 226 -34.97 7.09 11.47
C GLU A 226 -33.84 6.27 10.84
N LEU A 227 -33.18 5.41 11.63
CA LEU A 227 -32.16 4.49 11.12
C LEU A 227 -32.75 3.56 10.05
N TRP A 228 -33.92 2.99 10.32
CA TRP A 228 -34.64 2.10 9.40
C TRP A 228 -35.02 2.82 8.10
N ARG A 229 -35.61 4.01 8.19
CA ARG A 229 -35.95 4.83 7.01
C ARG A 229 -34.72 5.18 6.17
N THR A 230 -33.61 5.55 6.81
CA THR A 230 -32.35 5.83 6.12
C THR A 230 -31.84 4.58 5.40
N LYS A 231 -31.93 3.41 6.04
CA LYS A 231 -31.52 2.13 5.43
C LYS A 231 -32.41 1.75 4.23
N ASP A 232 -33.73 1.92 4.34
CA ASP A 232 -34.66 1.61 3.26
C ASP A 232 -34.44 2.50 2.04
N ARG A 233 -34.21 3.81 2.24
CA ARG A 233 -33.81 4.72 1.15
C ARG A 233 -32.51 4.29 0.49
N ALA A 234 -31.51 3.88 1.29
CA ALA A 234 -30.25 3.37 0.74
C ALA A 234 -30.45 2.09 -0.09
N ARG A 235 -31.32 1.17 0.35
CA ARG A 235 -31.69 -0.05 -0.40
C ARG A 235 -32.40 0.30 -1.70
N GLU A 236 -33.38 1.20 -1.67
CA GLU A 236 -34.10 1.64 -2.85
C GLU A 236 -33.14 2.21 -3.91
N ARG A 237 -32.26 3.14 -3.50
CA ARG A 237 -31.23 3.70 -4.40
C ARG A 237 -30.31 2.63 -4.99
N LEU A 238 -29.89 1.65 -4.20
CA LEU A 238 -29.06 0.54 -4.68
C LEU A 238 -29.79 -0.31 -5.73
N VAL A 239 -31.07 -0.63 -5.50
CA VAL A 239 -31.90 -1.40 -6.44
C VAL A 239 -32.07 -0.60 -7.74
N THR A 240 -32.42 0.68 -7.65
CA THR A 240 -32.55 1.56 -8.83
C THR A 240 -31.22 1.67 -9.60
N PHE A 241 -30.10 1.86 -8.89
CA PHE A 241 -28.77 1.92 -9.50
C PHE A 241 -28.44 0.61 -10.23
N THR A 242 -28.67 -0.53 -9.58
CA THR A 242 -28.39 -1.85 -10.14
C THR A 242 -29.20 -2.11 -11.40
N ARG A 243 -30.51 -1.87 -11.38
CA ARG A 243 -31.39 -1.99 -12.55
C ARG A 243 -30.92 -1.12 -13.71
N ARG A 244 -30.60 0.15 -13.45
CA ARG A 244 -30.04 1.07 -14.45
C ARG A 244 -28.70 0.56 -15.01
N ARG A 245 -27.83 0.02 -14.16
CA ARG A 245 -26.50 -0.47 -14.55
C ARG A 245 -26.58 -1.74 -15.39
N VAL A 246 -27.45 -2.69 -15.02
CA VAL A 246 -27.71 -3.92 -15.77
C VAL A 246 -28.31 -3.58 -17.13
N LYS A 247 -29.32 -2.70 -17.18
CA LYS A 247 -29.91 -2.22 -18.44
C LYS A 247 -28.84 -1.69 -19.41
N LYS A 248 -27.98 -0.78 -18.94
CA LYS A 248 -26.87 -0.22 -19.74
C LYS A 248 -25.89 -1.31 -20.22
N GLN A 249 -25.61 -2.30 -19.38
CA GLN A 249 -24.71 -3.41 -19.72
C GLN A 249 -25.30 -4.34 -20.78
N LEU A 250 -26.59 -4.67 -20.68
CA LEU A 250 -27.30 -5.50 -21.66
C LEU A 250 -27.35 -4.83 -23.04
N ILE A 251 -27.66 -3.52 -23.09
CA ILE A 251 -27.62 -2.73 -24.32
C ILE A 251 -26.22 -2.76 -24.94
N LYS A 252 -25.17 -2.51 -24.15
CA LYS A 252 -23.78 -2.53 -24.63
C LYS A 252 -23.35 -3.89 -25.18
N ARG A 253 -23.96 -4.98 -24.69
CA ARG A 253 -23.69 -6.37 -25.12
C ARG A 253 -24.57 -6.82 -26.29
N GLY A 254 -25.46 -5.96 -26.80
CA GLY A 254 -26.32 -6.28 -27.94
C GLY A 254 -27.49 -7.21 -27.63
N HIS A 255 -27.93 -7.28 -26.36
CA HIS A 255 -29.13 -8.04 -26.00
C HIS A 255 -30.41 -7.39 -26.58
N SER A 256 -31.46 -8.19 -26.71
CA SER A 256 -32.74 -7.74 -27.27
C SER A 256 -33.44 -6.72 -26.36
N ASP A 257 -34.30 -5.88 -26.95
CA ASP A 257 -35.11 -4.91 -26.19
C ASP A 257 -36.00 -5.58 -25.15
N ARG A 258 -36.41 -6.83 -25.39
CA ARG A 258 -37.17 -7.66 -24.44
C ARG A 258 -36.34 -7.98 -23.19
N ASP A 259 -35.09 -8.39 -23.36
CA ASP A 259 -34.19 -8.72 -22.23
C ASP A 259 -33.84 -7.46 -21.43
N VAL A 260 -33.68 -6.34 -22.14
CA VAL A 260 -33.43 -5.02 -21.55
C VAL A 260 -34.64 -4.52 -20.74
N ALA A 261 -35.87 -4.82 -21.19
CA ALA A 261 -37.10 -4.46 -20.48
C ALA A 261 -37.34 -5.31 -19.22
N ILE A 262 -37.01 -6.61 -19.25
CA ILE A 262 -37.16 -7.52 -18.09
C ILE A 262 -36.19 -7.17 -16.95
N ALA A 263 -35.01 -6.65 -17.28
CA ALA A 263 -33.99 -6.27 -16.30
C ALA A 263 -34.21 -4.90 -15.63
N ALA A 264 -35.19 -4.11 -16.10
CA ALA A 264 -35.52 -2.77 -15.61
C ALA A 264 -36.44 -2.80 -14.38
#